data_AF-A0A2T1ABE1-F1
#
_entry.id   AF-A0A2T1ABE1-F1
#
_cell.length_a   1.000
_cell.length_b   1.000
_cell.length_c   1.000
_cell.angle_alpha   90.00
_cell.angle_beta   90.00
_cell.angle_gamma   90.00
#
_symmetry.space_group_name_H-M   'P 1'
#
loop_
_entity.id
_entity.type
_entity.pdbx_description
1 polymer ?
#
loop_
_entity_poly.entity_id
_entity_poly.type
_entity_poly.pdbx_seq_one_letter_code
_entity_poly.pdbx_strand_id
1 'polypeptide(L)'
;MDARTLTPRYSVTPQISVEDVPDIAAAGFTTVICNRPDAEVPPSHQADTIRAAVESAGLTFHVLPLTHQTMTPENVAQQRAYFENADGPVLAYCASGTRCSVIWALGQASDVSVDEIMSTTQKAGYDLSGLRPTLEALQG
;
A
#
# COMPACT_ATOMS: atom_id res chain seq x y z
N MET A 1 1.19 9.90 12.56
CA MET A 1 1.24 8.78 11.59
C MET A 1 1.36 7.41 12.29
N ASP A 2 0.59 6.39 11.87
CA ASP A 2 0.64 4.98 12.35
C ASP A 2 1.06 4.03 11.21
N ALA A 3 2.22 4.29 10.61
CA ALA A 3 2.73 3.49 9.51
C ALA A 3 3.30 2.15 10.02
N ARG A 4 2.91 1.07 9.36
CA ARG A 4 3.33 -0.31 9.64
C ARG A 4 4.18 -0.81 8.50
N THR A 5 5.44 -1.06 8.79
CA THR A 5 6.43 -1.51 7.80
C THR A 5 6.27 -3.00 7.53
N LEU A 6 6.00 -3.36 6.27
CA LEU A 6 6.02 -4.76 5.81
C LEU A 6 7.45 -5.15 5.42
N THR A 7 8.11 -4.30 4.64
CA THR A 7 9.52 -4.46 4.26
C THR A 7 10.23 -3.11 4.38
N PRO A 8 11.57 -3.06 4.40
CA PRO A 8 12.30 -1.78 4.41
C PRO A 8 11.94 -0.84 3.24
N ARG A 9 11.34 -1.38 2.16
CA ARG A 9 10.93 -0.64 0.96
C ARG A 9 9.44 -0.32 0.91
N TYR A 10 8.61 -0.96 1.73
CA TYR A 10 7.16 -0.86 1.63
C TYR A 10 6.49 -0.86 3.01
N SER A 11 5.82 0.25 3.31
CA SER A 11 5.02 0.44 4.52
C SER A 11 3.57 0.72 4.16
N VAL A 12 2.67 0.39 5.08
CA VAL A 12 1.24 0.63 4.92
C VAL A 12 0.68 1.42 6.09
N THR A 13 -0.38 2.19 5.86
CA THR A 13 -1.03 2.99 6.92
C THR A 13 -2.55 3.04 6.70
N PRO A 14 -3.35 3.27 7.76
CA PRO A 14 -4.71 3.77 7.61
C PRO A 14 -4.77 5.09 6.83
N GLN A 15 -5.99 5.58 6.60
CA GLN A 15 -6.22 6.84 5.89
C GLN A 15 -5.33 7.97 6.42
N ILE A 16 -4.62 8.63 5.51
CA ILE A 16 -3.83 9.83 5.80
C ILE A 16 -4.63 11.10 5.51
N SER A 17 -4.21 12.22 6.09
CA SER A 17 -4.67 13.55 5.73
C SER A 17 -3.53 14.42 5.22
N VAL A 18 -3.85 15.65 4.76
CA VAL A 18 -2.84 16.61 4.29
C VAL A 18 -1.84 16.97 5.39
N GLU A 19 -2.30 17.00 6.64
CA GLU A 19 -1.51 17.33 7.82
C GLU A 19 -0.47 16.26 8.16
N ASP A 20 -0.65 15.01 7.70
CA ASP A 20 0.34 13.94 7.90
C ASP A 20 1.53 14.06 6.93
N VAL A 21 1.40 14.78 5.81
CA VAL A 21 2.40 14.82 4.74
C VAL A 21 3.79 15.29 5.18
N PRO A 22 3.93 16.33 6.04
CA PRO A 22 5.24 16.70 6.58
C PRO A 22 5.93 15.56 7.34
N ASP A 23 5.17 14.80 8.13
CA ASP A 23 5.70 13.63 8.86
C ASP A 23 6.06 12.50 7.89
N ILE A 24 5.29 12.30 6.81
CA ILE A 24 5.59 11.32 5.74
C ILE A 24 6.93 11.65 5.08
N ALA A 25 7.16 12.92 4.74
CA ALA A 25 8.42 13.36 4.17
C ALA A 25 9.58 13.20 5.17
N ALA A 26 9.38 13.59 6.44
CA ALA A 26 10.38 13.49 7.50
C ALA A 26 10.76 12.04 7.84
N ALA A 27 9.83 11.10 7.66
CA ALA A 27 10.08 9.66 7.80
C ALA A 27 10.90 9.06 6.64
N GLY A 28 11.22 9.85 5.61
CA GLY A 28 12.07 9.43 4.48
C GLY A 28 11.34 8.66 3.39
N PHE A 29 10.01 8.68 3.36
CA PHE A 29 9.25 8.13 2.24
C PHE A 29 9.46 8.98 0.99
N THR A 30 9.52 8.32 -0.16
CA THR A 30 9.72 8.98 -1.47
C THR A 30 8.47 8.91 -2.34
N THR A 31 7.62 7.90 -2.11
CA THR A 31 6.41 7.64 -2.89
C THR A 31 5.25 7.31 -1.97
N VAL A 32 4.08 7.86 -2.28
CA VAL A 32 2.81 7.57 -1.61
C VAL A 32 1.83 6.95 -2.59
N ILE A 33 1.14 5.89 -2.19
CA ILE A 33 0.15 5.19 -3.03
C ILE A 33 -1.22 5.22 -2.35
N CYS A 34 -2.21 5.82 -3.00
CA CYS A 34 -3.61 5.75 -2.59
C CYS A 34 -4.27 4.49 -3.15
N ASN A 35 -4.62 3.55 -2.27
CA ASN A 35 -5.40 2.36 -2.61
C ASN A 35 -6.88 2.48 -2.21
N ARG A 36 -7.36 3.68 -1.89
CA ARG A 36 -8.75 3.93 -1.50
C ARG A 36 -9.52 4.67 -2.61
N PRO A 37 -10.71 4.20 -3.00
CA PRO A 37 -11.60 4.95 -3.87
C PRO A 37 -12.09 6.24 -3.22
N ASP A 38 -12.13 7.34 -3.98
CA ASP A 38 -12.60 8.65 -3.52
C ASP A 38 -14.06 8.66 -3.08
N ALA A 39 -14.88 7.74 -3.62
CA ALA A 39 -16.28 7.57 -3.23
C ALA A 39 -16.46 7.17 -1.75
N GLU A 40 -15.40 6.69 -1.08
CA GLU A 40 -15.43 6.29 0.33
C GLU A 40 -15.06 7.42 1.30
N VAL A 41 -14.69 8.60 0.81
CA VAL A 41 -14.08 9.66 1.62
C VAL A 41 -14.63 11.07 1.30
N PRO A 42 -14.60 12.00 2.26
CA PRO A 42 -14.95 13.39 1.98
C PRO A 42 -13.91 14.05 1.08
N PRO A 43 -14.23 15.16 0.38
CA PRO A 43 -13.32 15.88 -0.52
C PRO A 43 -11.96 16.24 0.10
N SER A 44 -11.90 16.50 1.41
CA SER A 44 -10.65 16.79 2.13
C SER A 44 -9.66 15.61 2.16
N HIS A 45 -10.11 14.39 1.91
CA HIS A 45 -9.31 13.16 1.95
C HIS A 45 -9.25 12.44 0.60
N GLN A 46 -9.83 13.05 -0.44
CA GLN A 46 -9.76 12.52 -1.80
C GLN A 46 -8.34 12.57 -2.33
N ALA A 47 -8.06 11.67 -3.27
CA ALA A 47 -6.74 11.45 -3.83
C ALA A 47 -6.12 12.73 -4.39
N ASP A 48 -6.88 13.59 -5.07
CA ASP A 48 -6.35 14.84 -5.64
C ASP A 48 -5.95 15.86 -4.56
N THR A 49 -6.71 15.94 -3.46
CA THR A 49 -6.37 16.80 -2.32
C THR A 49 -5.07 16.35 -1.65
N ILE A 50 -4.94 15.04 -1.42
CA ILE A 50 -3.74 14.46 -0.81
C ILE A 50 -2.54 14.55 -1.78
N ARG A 51 -2.76 14.29 -3.07
CA ARG A 51 -1.76 14.41 -4.14
C ARG A 51 -1.09 15.78 -4.11
N ALA A 52 -1.90 16.84 -4.12
CA ALA A 52 -1.38 18.20 -4.16
C ALA A 52 -0.43 18.49 -2.99
N ALA A 53 -0.75 18.00 -1.79
CA ALA A 53 0.11 18.12 -0.62
C ALA A 53 1.39 17.28 -0.72
N VAL A 54 1.27 16.01 -1.13
CA VAL A 54 2.40 15.07 -1.29
C VAL A 54 3.39 15.58 -2.34
N GLU A 55 2.90 15.99 -3.51
CA GLU A 55 3.74 16.52 -4.60
C GLU A 55 4.38 17.87 -4.22
N SER A 56 3.68 18.73 -3.47
CA SER A 56 4.25 19.98 -2.94
C SER A 56 5.38 19.73 -1.93
N ALA A 57 5.37 18.59 -1.25
CA ALA A 57 6.45 18.16 -0.36
C ALA A 57 7.62 17.47 -1.11
N GLY A 58 7.52 17.31 -2.44
CA GLY A 58 8.56 16.72 -3.27
C GLY A 58 8.52 15.19 -3.35
N LEU A 59 7.40 14.56 -2.98
CA LEU A 59 7.19 13.11 -3.05
C LEU A 59 6.38 12.74 -4.30
N THR A 60 6.56 11.50 -4.77
CA THR A 60 5.74 10.94 -5.86
C THR A 60 4.40 10.46 -5.33
N PHE A 61 3.31 10.68 -6.07
CA PHE A 61 1.97 10.20 -5.69
C PHE A 61 1.30 9.36 -6.77
N HIS A 62 0.88 8.15 -6.41
CA HIS A 62 0.11 7.25 -7.28
C HIS A 62 -1.28 6.98 -6.73
N VAL A 63 -2.24 6.79 -7.65
CA VAL A 63 -3.62 6.43 -7.33
C VAL A 63 -3.91 5.09 -7.99
N LEU A 64 -4.23 4.09 -7.17
CA LEU A 64 -4.60 2.75 -7.61
C LEU A 64 -5.74 2.22 -6.73
N PRO A 65 -6.99 2.66 -6.94
CA PRO A 65 -8.10 2.35 -6.05
C PRO A 65 -8.42 0.85 -6.02
N LEU A 66 -8.41 0.27 -4.81
CA LEU A 66 -8.64 -1.16 -4.63
C LEU A 66 -9.99 -1.46 -3.99
N THR A 67 -10.69 -2.39 -4.62
CA THR A 67 -11.96 -2.98 -4.21
C THR A 67 -11.88 -4.49 -4.44
N HIS A 68 -12.89 -5.26 -4.03
CA HIS A 68 -12.95 -6.68 -4.38
C HIS A 68 -12.94 -6.93 -5.90
N GLN A 69 -13.48 -6.00 -6.70
CA GLN A 69 -13.53 -6.13 -8.16
C GLN A 69 -12.21 -5.72 -8.82
N THR A 70 -11.48 -4.78 -8.23
CA THR A 70 -10.23 -4.24 -8.78
C THR A 70 -8.98 -4.88 -8.18
N MET A 71 -9.11 -5.90 -7.34
CA MET A 71 -8.00 -6.75 -6.88
C MET A 71 -7.64 -7.77 -7.98
N THR A 72 -7.20 -7.26 -9.14
CA THR A 72 -6.88 -8.04 -10.34
C THR A 72 -5.37 -8.26 -10.48
N PRO A 73 -4.92 -9.28 -11.25
CA PRO A 73 -3.49 -9.48 -11.52
C PRO A 73 -2.80 -8.25 -12.12
N GLU A 74 -3.49 -7.49 -12.96
CA GLU A 74 -2.98 -6.24 -13.54
C GLU A 74 -2.68 -5.20 -12.46
N ASN A 75 -3.62 -4.96 -11.54
CA ASN A 75 -3.40 -4.02 -10.45
C ASN A 75 -2.36 -4.52 -9.45
N VAL A 76 -2.28 -5.83 -9.22
CA VAL A 76 -1.21 -6.45 -8.42
C VAL A 76 0.16 -6.13 -9.02
N ALA A 77 0.32 -6.35 -10.33
CA ALA A 77 1.55 -6.01 -11.05
C ALA A 77 1.84 -4.51 -11.02
N GLN A 78 0.83 -3.66 -11.17
CA GLN A 78 0.96 -2.21 -11.13
C GLN A 78 1.41 -1.70 -9.75
N GLN A 79 0.80 -2.19 -8.67
CA GLN A 79 1.21 -1.85 -7.30
C GLN A 79 2.68 -2.23 -7.06
N ARG A 80 3.05 -3.43 -7.52
CA ARG A 80 4.41 -3.94 -7.43
C ARG A 80 5.41 -3.04 -8.16
N ALA A 81 5.10 -2.69 -9.40
CA ALA A 81 5.92 -1.78 -10.19
C ALA A 81 6.13 -0.43 -9.49
N TYR A 82 5.15 0.10 -8.75
CA TYR A 82 5.31 1.37 -8.04
C TYR A 82 6.39 1.32 -6.95
N PHE A 83 6.50 0.23 -6.17
CA PHE A 83 7.51 0.17 -5.11
C PHE A 83 8.86 -0.40 -5.55
N GLU A 84 8.89 -1.19 -6.62
CA GLU A 84 10.14 -1.65 -7.23
C GLU A 84 10.86 -0.50 -7.95
N ASN A 85 10.11 0.37 -8.65
CA ASN A 85 10.69 1.50 -9.40
C ASN A 85 10.79 2.81 -8.58
N ALA A 86 10.35 2.83 -7.32
CA ALA A 86 10.49 4.01 -6.47
C ALA A 86 11.97 4.26 -6.12
N ASP A 87 12.36 5.52 -6.02
CA ASP A 87 13.74 5.90 -5.63
C ASP A 87 14.06 5.55 -4.15
N GLY A 88 13.04 5.32 -3.32
CA GLY A 88 13.19 4.99 -1.91
C GLY A 88 11.99 4.25 -1.31
N PRO A 89 11.82 4.30 0.01
CA PRO A 89 10.69 3.67 0.70
C PRO A 89 9.35 4.23 0.22
N VAL A 90 8.35 3.34 0.11
CA VAL A 90 6.99 3.66 -0.29
C VAL A 90 6.03 3.53 0.89
N LEU A 91 5.08 4.47 0.99
CA LEU A 91 3.95 4.41 1.90
C LEU A 91 2.64 4.22 1.12
N ALA A 92 1.99 3.07 1.28
CA ALA A 92 0.66 2.82 0.70
C ALA A 92 -0.43 2.99 1.76
N TYR A 93 -1.56 3.60 1.40
CA TYR A 93 -2.68 3.78 2.33
C TYR A 93 -4.02 3.37 1.74
N CYS A 94 -4.91 2.94 2.62
CA CYS A 94 -6.33 2.80 2.30
C CYS A 94 -7.19 3.21 3.51
N ALA A 95 -8.31 2.56 3.78
CA ALA A 95 -9.08 2.83 5.01
C ALA A 95 -8.31 2.40 6.28
N SER A 96 -7.77 1.18 6.31
CA SER A 96 -7.10 0.57 7.47
C SER A 96 -5.68 0.06 7.18
N GLY A 97 -5.22 0.20 5.94
CA GLY A 97 -4.00 -0.46 5.42
C GLY A 97 -4.20 -1.90 4.92
N THR A 98 -5.33 -2.56 5.23
CA THR A 98 -5.55 -3.97 4.86
C THR A 98 -5.49 -4.23 3.36
N ARG A 99 -6.10 -3.38 2.52
CA ARG A 99 -6.07 -3.53 1.06
C ARG A 99 -4.64 -3.47 0.53
N CYS A 100 -3.84 -2.56 1.07
CA CYS A 100 -2.43 -2.37 0.73
C CYS A 100 -1.59 -3.60 1.10
N SER A 101 -1.88 -4.23 2.25
CA SER A 101 -1.22 -5.47 2.68
C SER A 101 -1.62 -6.67 1.81
N VAL A 102 -2.89 -6.77 1.43
CA VAL A 102 -3.41 -7.85 0.56
C VAL A 102 -2.77 -7.76 -0.83
N ILE A 103 -2.79 -6.58 -1.47
CA ILE A 103 -2.22 -6.45 -2.81
C ILE A 103 -0.70 -6.65 -2.82
N TRP A 104 -0.01 -6.24 -1.76
CA TRP A 104 1.42 -6.52 -1.58
C TRP A 104 1.67 -8.02 -1.48
N ALA A 105 0.90 -8.74 -0.65
CA ALA A 105 1.02 -10.19 -0.48
C ALA A 105 0.81 -10.93 -1.82
N LEU A 106 -0.21 -10.54 -2.59
CA LEU A 106 -0.46 -11.09 -3.92
C LEU A 106 0.70 -10.80 -4.89
N GLY A 107 1.28 -9.60 -4.84
CA GLY A 107 2.41 -9.21 -5.70
C GLY A 107 3.72 -9.92 -5.37
N GLN A 108 3.90 -10.34 -4.11
CA GLN A 108 5.09 -11.07 -3.65
C GLN A 108 4.99 -12.58 -3.82
N ALA A 109 3.80 -13.12 -4.10
CA ALA A 109 3.56 -14.56 -4.10
C ALA A 109 4.49 -15.34 -5.07
N SER A 110 4.98 -14.72 -6.14
CA SER A 110 5.89 -15.37 -7.08
C SER A 110 7.35 -15.48 -6.61
N ASP A 111 7.78 -14.65 -5.65
CA ASP A 111 9.19 -14.58 -5.23
C ASP A 111 9.42 -14.93 -3.76
N VAL A 112 8.38 -14.82 -2.93
CA VAL A 112 8.45 -14.97 -1.48
C VAL A 112 7.53 -16.11 -1.07
N SER A 113 8.01 -17.03 -0.22
CA SER A 113 7.20 -18.15 0.26
C SER A 113 5.92 -17.67 0.97
N VAL A 114 4.83 -18.44 0.86
CA VAL A 114 3.57 -18.07 1.55
C VAL A 114 3.77 -17.89 3.06
N ASP A 115 4.57 -18.74 3.70
CA ASP A 115 4.84 -18.65 5.14
C ASP A 115 5.57 -17.34 5.51
N GLU A 116 6.51 -16.89 4.67
CA GLU A 116 7.20 -15.62 4.88
C GLU A 116 6.28 -14.42 4.64
N ILE A 117 5.41 -14.46 3.63
CA ILE A 117 4.37 -13.45 3.40
C ILE A 117 3.46 -13.34 4.63
N MET A 118 2.96 -14.47 5.13
CA MET A 118 2.10 -14.52 6.33
C MET A 118 2.80 -13.97 7.56
N SER A 119 4.06 -14.38 7.81
CA SER A 119 4.85 -13.88 8.93
C SER A 119 5.04 -12.36 8.84
N THR A 120 5.32 -11.85 7.63
CA THR A 120 5.55 -10.43 7.39
C THR A 120 4.30 -9.60 7.68
N THR A 121 3.15 -10.00 7.13
CA THR A 121 1.89 -9.24 7.34
C THR A 121 1.42 -9.34 8.79
N GLN A 122 1.58 -10.50 9.43
CA GLN A 122 1.20 -10.68 10.82
C GLN A 122 2.04 -9.82 11.78
N LYS A 123 3.36 -9.74 11.56
CA LYS A 123 4.25 -8.85 12.34
C LYS A 123 3.88 -7.37 12.20
N ALA A 124 3.41 -6.97 11.02
CA ALA A 124 2.86 -5.64 10.78
C ALA A 124 1.40 -5.47 11.27
N GLY A 125 0.84 -6.44 11.99
CA GLY A 125 -0.50 -6.34 12.56
C GLY A 125 -1.65 -6.52 11.57
N TYR A 126 -1.41 -7.23 10.45
CA TYR A 126 -2.42 -7.62 9.47
C TYR A 126 -2.58 -9.14 9.41
N ASP A 127 -3.71 -9.63 9.92
CA ASP A 127 -4.10 -11.03 9.77
C ASP A 127 -4.66 -11.26 8.37
N LEU A 128 -3.88 -11.94 7.53
CA LEU A 128 -4.25 -12.36 6.19
C LEU A 128 -4.40 -13.88 6.07
N SER A 129 -4.63 -14.59 7.18
CA SER A 129 -4.73 -16.06 7.21
C SER A 129 -5.73 -16.62 6.18
N GLY A 130 -6.86 -15.93 5.96
CA GLY A 130 -7.85 -16.30 4.95
C GLY A 130 -7.37 -16.20 3.50
N LEU A 131 -6.26 -15.49 3.23
CA LEU A 131 -5.66 -15.35 1.90
C LEU A 131 -4.71 -16.50 1.56
N ARG A 132 -4.30 -17.32 2.54
CA ARG A 132 -3.32 -18.39 2.37
C ARG A 132 -3.61 -19.32 1.17
N PRO A 133 -4.83 -19.88 1.00
CA PRO A 133 -5.11 -20.78 -0.12
C PRO A 133 -4.92 -20.11 -1.49
N THR A 134 -5.22 -18.81 -1.58
CA THR A 134 -5.03 -18.03 -2.81
C THR A 134 -3.54 -17.86 -3.11
N LEU A 135 -2.72 -17.57 -2.09
CA LEU A 135 -1.28 -17.41 -2.28
C LEU A 135 -0.60 -18.73 -2.67
N GLU A 136 -1.03 -19.84 -2.07
CA GLU A 136 -0.54 -21.19 -2.42
C GLU A 136 -0.90 -21.55 -3.87
N ALA A 137 -2.11 -21.21 -4.32
CA ALA A 137 -2.55 -21.42 -5.70
C ALA A 137 -1.78 -20.55 -6.72
N LEU A 138 -1.17 -19.45 -6.30
CA LEU A 138 -0.33 -18.61 -7.16
C LEU A 138 1.13 -19.10 -7.26
N GLN A 139 1.54 -20.03 -6.38
CA GLN A 139 2.89 -20.61 -6.35
C GLN A 139 3.00 -21.98 -7.04
N GLY A 140 1.87 -22.67 -7.23
CA GLY A 140 1.78 -23.97 -7.92
C GLY A 140 1.52 -23.86 -9.40
#